data_AF-A0A3D0P8C8-F1
#
_entry.id   AF-A0A3D0P8C8-F1
#
_cell.length_a   1.000
_cell.length_b   1.000
_cell.length_c   1.000
_cell.angle_alpha   90.00
_cell.angle_beta   90.00
_cell.angle_gamma   90.00
#
_symmetry.space_group_name_H-M   'P 1'
#
loop_
_entity.id
_entity.type
_entity.pdbx_description
1 polymer ?
#
loop_
_entity_poly.entity_id
_entity_poly.type
_entity_poly.pdbx_seq_one_letter_code
_entity_poly.pdbx_strand_id
1 'polypeptide(L)'
;PHQQRGANPKPANEPQRLDAVTGLNQANSEHQPELVALRNAARSLLKMPVAFIGFIEDNTQRLLTVTVAPQGEQACDPLDFKEMLTPRECSICQYTIMESDHLVIPDLKEFLEHGDGASYPAEFLEQAKQVGGYPIPWPDGAGGITLKPAHFYAGATIRTSKGMHVGTFCVVDVVPR
;
A
#
# COMPACT_ATOMS: atom_id res chain seq x y z
N PRO A 1 5.07 -22.34 11.17
CA PRO A 1 3.67 -22.12 11.60
C PRO A 1 2.98 -21.15 10.65
N HIS A 2 2.06 -21.65 9.83
CA HIS A 2 1.30 -20.83 8.89
C HIS A 2 0.43 -19.84 9.68
N GLN A 3 0.79 -18.57 9.61
CA GLN A 3 -0.01 -17.47 10.15
C GLN A 3 -1.40 -17.52 9.51
N GLN A 4 -2.47 -17.31 10.29
CA GLN A 4 -3.82 -17.24 9.74
C GLN A 4 -3.90 -16.08 8.74
N ARG A 5 -3.87 -16.41 7.46
CA ARG A 5 -4.08 -15.51 6.33
C ARG A 5 -5.59 -15.28 6.16
N GLY A 6 -6.19 -14.58 7.12
CA GLY A 6 -7.59 -14.15 7.08
C GLY A 6 -7.77 -12.81 6.34
N ALA A 7 -9.01 -12.30 6.25
CA ALA A 7 -9.34 -11.04 5.56
C ALA A 7 -8.69 -9.77 6.18
N ASN A 8 -8.16 -9.88 7.39
CA ASN A 8 -7.41 -8.83 8.08
C ASN A 8 -6.26 -9.50 8.83
N PRO A 9 -5.20 -9.94 8.12
CA PRO A 9 -4.15 -10.70 8.74
C PRO A 9 -3.36 -9.80 9.70
N LYS A 10 -3.10 -10.36 10.89
CA LYS A 10 -2.29 -9.72 11.92
C LYS A 10 -1.10 -10.63 12.24
N PRO A 11 0.14 -10.09 12.26
CA PRO A 11 1.28 -10.81 12.80
C PRO A 11 1.05 -11.31 14.23
N ALA A 12 1.73 -12.39 14.63
CA ALA A 12 1.55 -12.99 15.95
C ALA A 12 2.04 -12.05 17.08
N ASN A 13 2.94 -11.13 16.74
CA ASN A 13 3.51 -10.09 17.59
C ASN A 13 2.86 -8.72 17.34
N GLU A 14 1.56 -8.69 17.00
CA GLU A 14 0.86 -7.44 16.65
C GLU A 14 1.00 -6.33 17.70
N PRO A 15 0.85 -6.58 19.03
CA PRO A 15 1.00 -5.50 20.02
C PRO A 15 2.36 -4.83 19.96
N GLN A 16 3.45 -5.62 19.92
CA GLN A 16 4.82 -5.10 19.84
C GLN A 16 5.09 -4.39 18.52
N ARG A 17 4.49 -4.89 17.43
CA ARG A 17 4.57 -4.28 16.10
C ARG A 17 3.90 -2.91 16.09
N LEU A 18 2.70 -2.80 16.67
CA LEU A 18 1.94 -1.55 16.76
C LEU A 18 2.67 -0.50 17.61
N ASP A 19 3.26 -0.89 18.74
CA ASP A 19 4.11 0.02 19.54
C ASP A 19 5.26 0.61 18.72
N ALA A 20 5.90 -0.23 17.88
CA ALA A 20 6.97 0.21 17.00
C ALA A 20 6.46 1.14 15.87
N VAL A 21 5.29 0.84 15.31
CA VAL A 21 4.62 1.71 14.32
C VAL A 21 4.31 3.08 14.92
N THR A 22 3.78 3.13 16.15
CA THR A 22 3.52 4.40 16.85
C THR A 22 4.79 5.23 17.01
N GLY A 23 5.89 4.62 17.46
CA GLY A 23 7.17 5.32 17.60
C GLY A 23 7.72 5.83 16.26
N LEU A 24 7.62 5.02 15.20
CA LEU A 24 8.03 5.43 13.85
C LEU A 24 7.15 6.54 13.29
N ASN A 25 5.85 6.50 13.52
CA ASN A 25 4.93 7.56 13.10
C ASN A 25 5.22 8.89 13.79
N GLN A 26 5.59 8.86 15.07
CA GLN A 26 6.03 10.05 15.80
C GLN A 26 7.36 10.58 15.26
N ALA A 27 8.31 9.70 14.95
CA ALA A 27 9.59 10.08 14.35
C ALA A 27 9.46 10.58 12.89
N ASN A 28 8.36 10.27 12.22
CA ASN A 28 8.02 10.71 10.86
C ASN A 28 6.71 11.51 10.88
N SER A 29 6.55 12.38 11.88
CA SER A 29 5.44 13.35 11.94
C SER A 29 5.59 14.44 10.89
N GLU A 30 6.83 14.79 10.56
CA GLU A 30 7.17 15.74 9.51
C GLU A 30 7.50 15.04 8.19
N HIS A 31 7.37 15.80 7.11
CA HIS A 31 7.63 15.33 5.77
C HIS A 31 9.15 15.13 5.53
N GLN A 32 9.53 13.94 5.09
CA GLN A 32 10.93 13.56 4.87
C GLN A 32 11.28 13.58 3.36
N PRO A 33 12.12 14.53 2.89
CA PRO A 33 12.52 14.62 1.48
C PRO A 33 13.20 13.36 0.95
N GLU A 34 13.92 12.63 1.80
CA GLU A 34 14.62 11.40 1.44
C GLU A 34 13.64 10.28 1.09
N LEU A 35 12.51 10.19 1.82
CA LEU A 35 11.45 9.21 1.51
C LEU A 35 10.76 9.56 0.19
N VAL A 36 10.57 10.84 -0.10
CA VAL A 36 10.05 11.32 -1.40
C VAL A 36 10.99 10.93 -2.54
N ALA A 37 12.29 11.19 -2.38
CA ALA A 37 13.29 10.86 -3.39
C ALA A 37 13.32 9.35 -3.66
N LEU A 38 13.31 8.52 -2.61
CA LEU A 38 13.27 7.07 -2.72
C LEU A 38 12.00 6.59 -3.45
N ARG A 39 10.83 7.11 -3.07
CA ARG A 39 9.55 6.82 -3.71
C ARG A 39 9.56 7.18 -5.20
N ASN A 40 10.07 8.36 -5.54
CA ASN A 40 10.16 8.84 -6.92
C ASN A 40 11.11 7.99 -7.77
N ALA A 41 12.22 7.51 -7.17
CA ALA A 41 13.14 6.60 -7.83
C ALA A 41 12.44 5.28 -8.20
N ALA A 42 11.71 4.65 -7.27
CA ALA A 42 10.98 3.41 -7.58
C ALA A 42 9.91 3.62 -8.65
N ARG A 43 9.10 4.68 -8.56
CA ARG A 43 8.10 5.02 -9.58
C ARG A 43 8.74 5.10 -10.97
N SER A 44 9.84 5.85 -11.09
CA SER A 44 10.48 6.15 -12.36
C SER A 44 11.24 4.95 -12.93
N LEU A 45 12.00 4.22 -12.09
CA LEU A 45 12.78 3.07 -12.51
C LEU A 45 11.89 1.90 -12.94
N LEU A 46 10.81 1.67 -12.21
CA LEU A 46 9.88 0.56 -12.48
C LEU A 46 8.77 0.94 -13.45
N LYS A 47 8.71 2.22 -13.88
CA LYS A 47 7.69 2.76 -14.79
C LYS A 47 6.26 2.48 -14.30
N MET A 48 6.04 2.65 -13.01
CA MET A 48 4.73 2.45 -12.38
C MET A 48 4.02 3.78 -12.21
N PRO A 49 2.69 3.87 -12.39
CA PRO A 49 1.95 5.12 -12.21
C PRO A 49 1.86 5.52 -10.74
N VAL A 50 1.84 4.56 -9.80
CA VAL A 50 1.67 4.83 -8.37
C VAL A 50 2.85 4.27 -7.59
N ALA A 51 3.36 5.05 -6.63
CA ALA A 51 4.35 4.59 -5.66
C ALA A 51 4.12 5.24 -4.30
N PHE A 52 4.32 4.49 -3.21
CA PHE A 52 4.13 5.01 -1.86
C PHE A 52 4.95 4.26 -0.81
N ILE A 53 5.18 4.94 0.31
CA ILE A 53 5.77 4.36 1.52
C ILE A 53 4.76 4.59 2.65
N GLY A 54 4.47 3.56 3.43
CA GLY A 54 3.53 3.69 4.53
C GLY A 54 3.63 2.61 5.60
N PHE A 55 3.10 2.93 6.78
CA PHE A 55 3.03 2.03 7.92
C PHE A 55 1.61 1.50 8.14
N ILE A 56 1.51 0.27 8.64
CA ILE A 56 0.23 -0.39 8.93
C ILE A 56 -0.08 -0.21 10.42
N GLU A 57 -1.09 0.60 10.72
CA GLU A 57 -1.60 0.84 12.06
C GLU A 57 -2.69 -0.20 12.40
N ASP A 58 -3.42 -0.02 13.50
CA ASP A 58 -4.43 -1.02 13.90
C ASP A 58 -5.60 -1.08 12.92
N ASN A 59 -6.18 0.08 12.57
CA ASN A 59 -7.35 0.19 11.70
C ASN A 59 -7.10 0.97 10.41
N THR A 60 -5.90 1.51 10.24
CA THR A 60 -5.50 2.39 9.13
C THR A 60 -4.14 1.99 8.58
N GLN A 61 -3.87 2.36 7.35
CA GLN A 61 -2.55 2.48 6.78
C GLN A 61 -2.27 3.98 6.61
N ARG A 62 -1.20 4.43 7.25
CA ARG A 62 -0.69 5.79 7.08
C ARG A 62 0.38 5.80 6.01
N LEU A 63 0.10 6.44 4.88
CA LEU A 63 1.07 6.68 3.83
C LEU A 63 1.86 7.94 4.17
N LEU A 64 3.17 7.78 4.38
CA LEU A 64 4.09 8.88 4.66
C LEU A 64 4.40 9.72 3.43
N THR A 65 4.23 9.12 2.25
CA THR A 65 4.47 9.77 0.97
C THR A 65 3.82 8.92 -0.12
N VAL A 66 3.04 9.54 -1.00
CA VAL A 66 2.42 8.88 -2.15
C VAL A 66 2.47 9.78 -3.37
N THR A 67 2.78 9.17 -4.50
CA THR A 67 2.76 9.82 -5.81
C THR A 67 1.84 9.04 -6.73
N VAL A 68 1.05 9.78 -7.49
CA VAL A 68 0.17 9.25 -8.53
C VAL A 68 0.47 10.01 -9.81
N ALA A 69 0.98 9.31 -10.81
CA ALA A 69 1.18 9.82 -12.16
C ALA A 69 0.13 9.19 -13.09
N PRO A 70 -0.98 9.90 -13.39
CA PRO A 70 -1.97 9.41 -14.33
C PRO A 70 -1.31 9.12 -15.68
N GLN A 71 -1.71 8.02 -16.31
CA GLN A 71 -1.23 7.59 -17.63
C GLN A 71 -2.44 7.55 -18.58
N GLY A 72 -2.19 7.81 -19.87
CA GLY A 72 -3.23 7.82 -20.92
C GLY A 72 -3.73 9.23 -21.26
N GLU A 73 -4.99 9.34 -21.72
CA GLU A 73 -5.59 10.60 -22.22
C GLU A 73 -5.64 11.74 -21.19
N GLN A 74 -5.47 11.42 -19.91
CA GLN A 74 -5.47 12.36 -18.77
C GLN A 74 -4.07 12.54 -18.18
N ALA A 75 -3.01 12.30 -18.95
CA ALA A 75 -1.64 12.51 -18.51
C ALA A 75 -1.44 13.96 -18.02
N CYS A 76 -1.09 14.09 -16.76
CA CYS A 76 -0.72 15.35 -16.11
C CYS A 76 0.56 15.16 -15.30
N ASP A 77 1.06 16.24 -14.71
CA ASP A 77 2.17 16.16 -13.78
C ASP A 77 1.82 15.23 -12.60
N PRO A 78 2.79 14.43 -12.10
CA PRO A 78 2.56 13.57 -10.95
C PRO A 78 1.96 14.34 -9.77
N LEU A 79 0.89 13.80 -9.22
CA LEU A 79 0.22 14.29 -8.03
C LEU A 79 0.93 13.72 -6.81
N ASP A 80 1.55 14.59 -6.04
CA ASP A 80 2.27 14.23 -4.83
C ASP A 80 1.48 14.61 -3.58
N PHE A 81 1.25 13.61 -2.72
CA PHE A 81 0.59 13.81 -1.44
C PHE A 81 1.61 13.57 -0.32
N LYS A 82 1.62 14.53 0.62
CA LYS A 82 2.50 14.48 1.80
C LYS A 82 2.06 13.42 2.80
N GLU A 83 0.77 13.12 2.84
CA GLU A 83 0.20 12.09 3.69
C GLU A 83 -1.13 11.62 3.11
N MET A 84 -1.46 10.34 3.31
CA MET A 84 -2.80 9.81 3.06
C MET A 84 -3.11 8.72 4.08
N LEU A 85 -4.34 8.70 4.59
CA LEU A 85 -4.85 7.63 5.44
C LEU A 85 -5.78 6.74 4.64
N THR A 86 -5.54 5.44 4.68
CA THR A 86 -6.37 4.42 4.04
C THR A 86 -6.87 3.46 5.11
N PRO A 87 -8.14 3.04 5.14
CA PRO A 87 -8.57 1.97 6.05
C PRO A 87 -7.70 0.72 5.86
N ARG A 88 -7.25 0.10 6.95
CA ARG A 88 -6.35 -1.08 6.89
C ARG A 88 -7.01 -2.23 6.14
N GLU A 89 -8.31 -2.42 6.33
CA GLU A 89 -9.11 -3.41 5.62
C GLU A 89 -9.01 -3.27 4.08
N CYS A 90 -8.89 -2.03 3.57
CA CYS A 90 -8.73 -1.75 2.14
C CYS A 90 -7.27 -1.88 1.65
N SER A 91 -6.33 -2.25 2.50
CA SER A 91 -4.90 -2.28 2.18
C SER A 91 -4.45 -3.65 1.67
N ILE A 92 -3.77 -3.71 0.53
CA ILE A 92 -2.97 -4.89 0.14
C ILE A 92 -1.70 -5.00 1.02
N CYS A 93 -1.21 -3.88 1.54
CA CYS A 93 0.05 -3.81 2.26
C CYS A 93 0.01 -4.58 3.59
N GLN A 94 -1.18 -4.80 4.16
CA GLN A 94 -1.34 -5.68 5.32
C GLN A 94 -0.96 -7.14 5.02
N TYR A 95 -1.06 -7.58 3.77
CA TYR A 95 -0.62 -8.92 3.35
C TYR A 95 0.89 -8.96 3.17
N THR A 96 1.47 -7.89 2.63
CA THR A 96 2.93 -7.76 2.47
C THR A 96 3.66 -7.81 3.82
N ILE A 97 3.12 -7.21 4.89
CA ILE A 97 3.76 -7.32 6.22
C ILE A 97 3.70 -8.74 6.81
N MET A 98 2.90 -9.64 6.25
CA MET A 98 2.91 -11.07 6.61
C MET A 98 4.03 -11.84 5.89
N GLU A 99 4.53 -11.29 4.78
CA GLU A 99 5.63 -11.87 4.04
C GLU A 99 6.97 -11.44 4.62
N SER A 100 7.98 -12.28 4.42
CA SER A 100 9.35 -11.96 4.83
C SER A 100 9.84 -10.76 4.03
N ASP A 101 10.17 -10.94 2.75
CA ASP A 101 10.88 -9.92 1.99
C ASP A 101 9.94 -8.98 1.21
N HIS A 102 9.04 -9.56 0.42
CA HIS A 102 8.20 -8.82 -0.51
C HIS A 102 6.98 -9.65 -0.94
N LEU A 103 5.97 -8.97 -1.46
CA LEU A 103 4.81 -9.55 -2.12
C LEU A 103 4.70 -8.95 -3.52
N VAL A 104 4.67 -9.81 -4.53
CA VAL A 104 4.39 -9.43 -5.92
C VAL A 104 3.11 -10.09 -6.36
N ILE A 105 2.20 -9.29 -6.89
CA ILE A 105 0.96 -9.74 -7.49
C ILE A 105 0.98 -9.28 -8.96
N PRO A 106 1.41 -10.16 -9.89
CA PRO A 106 1.55 -9.82 -11.30
C PRO A 106 0.24 -9.42 -11.96
N ASP A 107 -0.83 -10.13 -11.61
CA ASP A 107 -2.19 -9.85 -12.03
C ASP A 107 -3.07 -9.90 -10.77
N LEU A 108 -3.54 -8.73 -10.35
CA LEU A 108 -4.37 -8.58 -9.17
C LEU A 108 -5.73 -9.29 -9.34
N LYS A 109 -6.29 -9.28 -10.55
CA LYS A 109 -7.54 -9.95 -10.83
C LYS A 109 -7.36 -11.47 -10.73
N GLU A 110 -6.33 -12.02 -11.35
CA GLU A 110 -6.02 -13.45 -11.28
C GLU A 110 -5.69 -13.89 -9.85
N PHE A 111 -4.91 -13.11 -9.11
CA PHE A 111 -4.56 -13.42 -7.72
C PHE A 111 -5.80 -13.51 -6.83
N LEU A 112 -6.74 -12.58 -6.98
CA LEU A 112 -7.98 -12.56 -6.24
C LEU A 112 -8.95 -13.66 -6.67
N GLU A 113 -9.03 -13.99 -7.95
CA GLU A 113 -9.99 -14.99 -8.45
C GLU A 113 -9.48 -16.44 -8.35
N HIS A 114 -8.16 -16.67 -8.50
CA HIS A 114 -7.60 -18.01 -8.72
C HIS A 114 -6.26 -18.31 -8.01
N GLY A 115 -5.60 -17.33 -7.39
CA GLY A 115 -4.29 -17.48 -6.74
C GLY A 115 -4.34 -17.71 -5.21
N ASP A 116 -3.24 -17.43 -4.49
CA ASP A 116 -3.20 -17.42 -3.01
C ASP A 116 -4.28 -16.50 -2.42
N GLY A 117 -4.73 -15.48 -3.17
CA GLY A 117 -5.89 -14.64 -2.88
C GLY A 117 -7.18 -15.44 -2.69
N ALA A 118 -7.39 -16.54 -3.42
CA ALA A 118 -8.58 -17.39 -3.31
C ALA A 118 -8.66 -18.15 -1.97
N SER A 119 -7.57 -18.22 -1.21
CA SER A 119 -7.57 -18.78 0.16
C SER A 119 -8.04 -17.79 1.23
N TYR A 120 -8.24 -16.52 0.86
CA TYR A 120 -8.76 -15.48 1.74
C TYR A 120 -10.30 -15.47 1.71
N PRO A 121 -10.96 -14.93 2.76
CA PRO A 121 -12.42 -14.86 2.82
C PRO A 121 -13.02 -14.06 1.65
N ALA A 122 -14.21 -14.43 1.18
CA ALA A 122 -14.88 -13.78 0.04
C ALA A 122 -15.04 -12.25 0.21
N GLU A 123 -15.24 -11.79 1.45
CA GLU A 123 -15.33 -10.36 1.79
C GLU A 123 -14.03 -9.60 1.44
N PHE A 124 -12.87 -10.23 1.64
CA PHE A 124 -11.58 -9.67 1.23
C PHE A 124 -11.45 -9.60 -0.28
N LEU A 125 -11.90 -10.64 -1.01
CA LEU A 125 -11.82 -10.66 -2.47
C LEU A 125 -12.64 -9.54 -3.09
N GLU A 126 -13.84 -9.26 -2.56
CA GLU A 126 -14.66 -8.13 -2.99
C GLU A 126 -14.01 -6.78 -2.66
N GLN A 127 -13.38 -6.64 -1.50
CA GLN A 127 -12.68 -5.42 -1.11
C GLN A 127 -11.39 -5.19 -1.92
N ALA A 128 -10.64 -6.25 -2.20
CA ALA A 128 -9.39 -6.16 -2.94
C ALA A 128 -9.61 -5.83 -4.42
N LYS A 129 -10.75 -6.22 -5.00
CA LYS A 129 -11.21 -5.74 -6.33
C LYS A 129 -11.42 -4.22 -6.35
N GLN A 130 -11.63 -3.59 -5.19
CA GLN A 130 -11.76 -2.15 -5.04
C GLN A 130 -10.43 -1.47 -4.68
N VAL A 131 -9.31 -2.20 -4.56
CA VAL A 131 -8.01 -1.59 -4.30
C VAL A 131 -7.59 -0.74 -5.49
N GLY A 132 -7.33 0.54 -5.22
CA GLY A 132 -7.15 1.53 -6.27
C GLY A 132 -8.46 1.99 -6.89
N GLY A 133 -9.64 1.56 -6.46
CA GLY A 133 -10.95 2.08 -6.91
C GLY A 133 -11.58 3.09 -5.95
N TYR A 134 -10.89 3.44 -4.87
CA TYR A 134 -11.41 4.34 -3.83
C TYR A 134 -11.19 5.81 -4.20
N PRO A 135 -12.16 6.71 -3.95
CA PRO A 135 -11.97 8.14 -4.11
C PRO A 135 -10.87 8.63 -3.15
N ILE A 136 -9.76 9.09 -3.70
CA ILE A 136 -8.72 9.81 -2.97
C ILE A 136 -9.14 11.28 -2.93
N PRO A 137 -9.58 11.81 -1.78
CA PRO A 137 -9.93 13.21 -1.67
C PRO A 137 -8.70 14.08 -1.94
N TRP A 138 -8.90 15.23 -2.56
CA TRP A 138 -7.84 16.20 -2.74
C TRP A 138 -7.35 16.74 -1.37
N PRO A 139 -6.09 17.17 -1.25
CA PRO A 139 -5.57 17.73 0.00
C PRO A 139 -6.34 18.95 0.51
N ASP A 140 -7.00 19.69 -0.38
CA ASP A 140 -7.82 20.86 -0.09
C ASP A 140 -9.31 20.53 0.17
N GLY A 141 -9.69 19.24 0.09
CA GLY A 141 -11.06 18.76 0.25
C GLY A 141 -12.00 19.06 -0.91
N ALA A 142 -11.55 19.69 -2.00
CA ALA A 142 -12.39 20.13 -3.11
C ALA A 142 -12.54 19.05 -4.20
N GLY A 143 -13.05 17.86 -3.84
CA GLY A 143 -13.23 16.71 -4.74
C GLY A 143 -12.20 15.60 -4.51
N GLY A 144 -11.86 14.82 -5.54
CA GLY A 144 -10.80 13.82 -5.47
C GLY A 144 -10.49 13.16 -6.80
N ILE A 145 -9.48 12.29 -6.81
CA ILE A 145 -9.25 11.34 -7.90
C ILE A 145 -9.80 9.98 -7.50
N THR A 146 -10.51 9.31 -8.39
CA THR A 146 -10.75 7.87 -8.24
C THR A 146 -9.69 7.18 -9.07
N LEU A 147 -8.76 6.50 -8.40
CA LEU A 147 -7.83 5.63 -9.12
C LEU A 147 -8.65 4.53 -9.84
N LYS A 148 -8.07 3.90 -10.86
CA LYS A 148 -8.64 2.67 -11.39
C LYS A 148 -8.19 1.49 -10.52
N PRO A 149 -8.99 0.41 -10.43
CA PRO A 149 -8.56 -0.82 -9.78
C PRO A 149 -7.16 -1.22 -10.23
N ALA A 150 -6.32 -1.61 -9.27
CA ALA A 150 -4.96 -2.01 -9.56
C ALA A 150 -4.92 -3.30 -10.37
N HIS A 151 -4.05 -3.34 -11.39
CA HIS A 151 -3.75 -4.53 -12.19
C HIS A 151 -2.52 -5.26 -11.68
N PHE A 152 -1.56 -4.51 -11.14
CA PHE A 152 -0.29 -5.04 -10.62
C PHE A 152 0.01 -4.42 -9.27
N TYR A 153 0.56 -5.21 -8.36
CA TYR A 153 1.07 -4.74 -7.08
C TYR A 153 2.46 -5.35 -6.81
N ALA A 154 3.39 -4.52 -6.34
CA ALA A 154 4.60 -5.00 -5.69
C ALA A 154 4.89 -4.18 -4.44
N GLY A 155 5.05 -4.86 -3.31
CA GLY A 155 5.39 -4.25 -2.03
C GLY A 155 6.59 -4.94 -1.39
N ALA A 156 7.57 -4.16 -0.96
CA ALA A 156 8.67 -4.62 -0.12
C ALA A 156 8.35 -4.35 1.35
N THR A 157 8.63 -5.32 2.22
CA THR A 157 8.37 -5.19 3.66
C THR A 157 9.39 -4.25 4.32
N ILE A 158 8.90 -3.22 5.00
CA ILE A 158 9.73 -2.34 5.82
C ILE A 158 9.88 -2.98 7.20
N ARG A 159 11.13 -3.17 7.62
CA ARG A 159 11.47 -3.80 8.90
C ARG A 159 12.21 -2.85 9.81
N THR A 160 11.92 -2.94 11.11
CA THR A 160 12.76 -2.31 12.13
C THR A 160 14.10 -3.05 12.25
N SER A 161 15.07 -2.44 12.92
CA SER A 161 16.35 -3.10 13.26
C SER A 161 16.18 -4.35 14.13
N LYS A 162 15.02 -4.50 14.80
CA LYS A 162 14.64 -5.69 15.58
C LYS A 162 13.86 -6.72 14.74
N GLY A 163 13.73 -6.51 13.43
CA GLY A 163 13.05 -7.42 12.51
C GLY A 163 11.53 -7.34 12.51
N MET A 164 10.91 -6.35 13.16
CA MET A 164 9.45 -6.19 13.13
C MET A 164 8.99 -5.60 11.81
N HIS A 165 7.99 -6.21 11.17
CA HIS A 165 7.42 -5.75 9.90
C HIS A 165 6.42 -4.62 10.19
N VAL A 166 6.73 -3.38 9.83
CA VAL A 166 5.96 -2.19 10.26
C VAL A 166 5.17 -1.55 9.15
N GLY A 167 5.54 -1.82 7.90
CA GLY A 167 4.94 -1.18 6.75
C GLY A 167 5.53 -1.67 5.45
N THR A 168 5.36 -0.86 4.41
CA THR A 168 5.67 -1.28 3.05
C THR A 168 6.20 -0.13 2.20
N PHE A 169 7.05 -0.48 1.24
CA PHE A 169 7.41 0.36 0.10
C PHE A 169 6.84 -0.27 -1.16
N CYS A 170 5.89 0.41 -1.80
CA CYS A 170 5.05 -0.16 -2.84
C CYS A 170 5.11 0.61 -4.14
N VAL A 171 4.92 -0.14 -5.23
CA VAL A 171 4.53 0.37 -6.54
C VAL A 171 3.30 -0.38 -7.04
N VAL A 172 2.44 0.33 -7.76
CA VAL A 172 1.16 -0.20 -8.25
C VAL A 172 0.93 0.26 -9.68
N ASP A 173 0.45 -0.66 -10.52
CA ASP A 173 -0.06 -0.34 -11.85
C ASP A 173 -1.58 -0.31 -11.84
N VAL A 174 -2.15 0.77 -12.38
CA VAL A 174 -3.59 1.01 -12.53
C VAL A 174 -3.99 1.17 -14.01
N VAL A 175 -3.05 0.91 -14.92
CA VAL A 175 -3.25 1.01 -16.36
C VAL A 175 -3.43 -0.41 -16.93
N PRO A 176 -4.53 -0.69 -17.65
CA PRO A 176 -4.65 -1.92 -18.42
C PRO A 176 -3.57 -1.96 -19.50
N ARG A 177 -2.81 -3.06 -19.58
CA ARG A 177 -1.79 -3.28 -20.63
C ARG A 177 -2.32 -4.13 -21.77
#